data_AF-A0A0V8JDY5-F1
#
_entry.id   AF-A0A0V8JDY5-F1
#
_cell.length_a   1.000
_cell.length_b   1.000
_cell.length_c   1.000
_cell.angle_alpha   90.00
_cell.angle_beta   90.00
_cell.angle_gamma   90.00
#
_symmetry.space_group_name_H-M   'P 1'
#
loop_
_entity.id
_entity.type
_entity.pdbx_description
1 polymer ?
#
loop_
_entity_poly.entity_id
_entity_poly.type
_entity_poly.pdbx_seq_one_letter_code
_entity_poly.pdbx_strand_id
1 'polypeptide(L)'
;MKKAATLGMVLLLALNVGCSQEKEAKGKELTKTEASSSKNAEKSALLDFEVSLGAKFRDYQAPFNAYTAALGPEKKTPKSEIRKLKEAAKTAGQKAAKEIPDLDVPSSLPKEDQQTFKMAFKDLGASYQTRADGLGDEKKTAQSDEEFQKFQDQVNKIHKKLGLIDANFANELQ
;
A
#
# COMPACT_ATOMS: atom_id res chain seq x y z
N MET A 1 -63.35 8.28 16.71
CA MET A 1 -61.89 8.46 16.85
C MET A 1 -61.31 7.23 17.55
N LYS A 2 -60.25 6.67 16.96
CA LYS A 2 -59.23 5.74 17.51
C LYS A 2 -59.69 4.35 17.97
N LYS A 3 -59.50 3.36 17.08
CA LYS A 3 -59.42 1.92 17.34
C LYS A 3 -57.95 1.47 17.43
N ALA A 4 -57.77 0.30 18.03
CA ALA A 4 -56.61 -0.62 18.04
C ALA A 4 -55.45 -0.20 18.98
N ALA A 5 -55.25 -0.83 20.14
CA ALA A 5 -54.97 -2.25 20.46
C ALA A 5 -53.50 -2.64 20.22
N THR A 6 -52.92 -3.09 21.31
CA THR A 6 -51.52 -3.35 21.66
C THR A 6 -50.95 -4.67 21.14
N LEU A 7 -49.65 -4.61 20.81
CA LEU A 7 -48.55 -5.52 21.19
C LEU A 7 -48.65 -7.04 20.89
N GLY A 8 -47.63 -7.55 20.17
CA GLY A 8 -47.22 -8.95 20.26
C GLY A 8 -46.52 -9.49 19.00
N MET A 9 -45.21 -9.27 18.87
CA MET A 9 -44.37 -9.97 17.88
C MET A 9 -43.49 -10.99 18.61
N VAL A 10 -43.84 -12.27 18.45
CA VAL A 10 -43.01 -13.41 18.85
C VAL A 10 -42.28 -13.89 17.59
N LEU A 11 -40.96 -13.74 17.57
CA LEU A 11 -40.11 -14.37 16.54
C LEU A 11 -39.28 -15.46 17.22
N LEU A 12 -39.60 -16.71 16.88
CA LEU A 12 -38.91 -17.92 17.33
C LEU A 12 -37.52 -17.99 16.70
N LEU A 13 -36.48 -18.00 17.54
CA LEU A 13 -35.12 -18.40 17.17
C LEU A 13 -35.06 -19.93 17.17
N ALA A 14 -35.02 -20.53 15.98
CA ALA A 14 -34.66 -21.94 15.81
C ALA A 14 -33.22 -22.04 15.33
N LEU A 15 -32.40 -22.65 16.19
CA LEU A 15 -31.00 -22.99 16.04
C LEU A 15 -30.81 -24.02 14.91
N ASN A 16 -29.72 -23.90 14.15
CA ASN A 16 -29.07 -25.05 13.52
C ASN A 16 -27.55 -24.91 13.64
N VAL A 17 -27.03 -25.46 14.73
CA VAL A 17 -25.65 -25.97 14.83
C VAL A 17 -25.74 -27.45 14.47
N GLY A 18 -25.04 -27.89 13.43
CA GLY A 18 -25.03 -29.29 13.01
C GLY A 18 -23.85 -29.61 12.12
N CYS A 19 -22.78 -30.12 12.72
CA CYS A 19 -21.72 -30.88 12.05
C CYS A 19 -22.21 -32.29 11.68
N SER A 20 -21.60 -32.83 10.63
CA SER A 20 -21.52 -34.25 10.21
C SER A 20 -22.65 -34.88 9.38
N GLN A 21 -22.25 -35.12 8.11
CA GLN A 21 -22.28 -36.39 7.37
C GLN A 21 -23.26 -36.52 6.17
N GLU A 22 -22.61 -36.46 4.99
CA GLU A 22 -22.84 -37.10 3.69
C GLU A 22 -24.25 -37.57 3.28
N LYS A 23 -24.73 -36.99 2.17
CA LYS A 23 -25.28 -37.75 1.04
C LYS A 23 -24.83 -37.15 -0.29
N GLU A 24 -24.25 -38.01 -1.12
CA GLU A 24 -23.82 -37.74 -2.49
C GLU A 24 -24.98 -37.31 -3.40
N ALA A 25 -24.73 -36.27 -4.20
CA ALA A 25 -25.39 -36.07 -5.49
C ALA A 25 -24.33 -35.69 -6.53
N LYS A 26 -24.26 -36.51 -7.57
CA LYS A 26 -23.38 -36.42 -8.74
C LYS A 26 -23.30 -35.02 -9.36
N GLY A 27 -22.06 -34.52 -9.48
CA GLY A 27 -21.45 -34.15 -10.75
C GLY A 27 -22.01 -32.94 -11.50
N LYS A 28 -21.46 -31.75 -11.22
CA LYS A 28 -21.05 -30.79 -12.25
C LYS A 28 -19.91 -29.90 -11.73
N GLU A 29 -18.72 -30.19 -12.26
CA GLU A 29 -17.58 -29.28 -12.48
C GLU A 29 -17.04 -28.45 -11.31
N LEU A 30 -16.10 -29.09 -10.60
CA LEU A 30 -15.02 -28.46 -9.85
C LEU A 30 -14.07 -27.71 -10.80
N THR A 31 -14.30 -26.42 -11.03
CA THR A 31 -13.29 -25.52 -11.64
C THR A 31 -13.11 -24.20 -10.88
N LYS A 32 -13.80 -24.02 -9.73
CA LYS A 32 -13.76 -22.78 -8.94
C LYS A 32 -12.83 -22.83 -7.72
N THR A 33 -12.49 -24.02 -7.22
CA THR A 33 -11.77 -24.17 -5.95
C THR A 33 -10.26 -23.89 -6.08
N GLU A 34 -9.61 -24.33 -7.15
CA GLU A 34 -8.17 -24.08 -7.37
C GLU A 34 -7.89 -22.61 -7.72
N ALA A 35 -8.70 -22.00 -8.59
CA ALA A 35 -8.55 -20.59 -8.98
C ALA A 35 -8.74 -19.63 -7.80
N SER A 36 -9.66 -19.94 -6.86
CA SER A 36 -9.85 -19.15 -5.64
C SER A 36 -8.72 -19.34 -4.63
N SER A 37 -8.13 -20.54 -4.56
CA SER A 37 -7.00 -20.83 -3.68
C SER A 37 -5.72 -20.13 -4.17
N SER A 38 -5.45 -20.15 -5.49
CA SER A 38 -4.33 -19.42 -6.11
C SER A 38 -4.43 -17.92 -5.86
N LYS A 39 -5.59 -17.31 -6.12
CA LYS A 39 -5.77 -15.87 -5.88
C LYS A 39 -5.60 -15.47 -4.42
N ASN A 40 -5.99 -16.32 -3.47
CA ASN A 40 -5.77 -16.04 -2.05
C ASN A 40 -4.28 -16.12 -1.67
N ALA A 41 -3.53 -17.05 -2.26
CA ALA A 41 -2.08 -17.12 -2.09
C ALA A 41 -1.39 -15.88 -2.69
N GLU A 42 -1.80 -15.45 -3.89
CA GLU A 42 -1.30 -14.23 -4.55
C GLU A 42 -1.58 -12.98 -3.73
N LYS A 43 -2.79 -12.83 -3.19
CA LYS A 43 -3.15 -11.73 -2.28
C LYS A 43 -2.26 -11.70 -1.04
N SER A 44 -2.06 -12.85 -0.41
CA SER A 44 -1.25 -12.94 0.80
C SER A 44 0.20 -12.57 0.50
N ALA A 45 0.77 -13.12 -0.57
CA ALA A 45 2.11 -12.79 -1.03
C ALA A 45 2.28 -11.30 -1.36
N LEU A 46 1.28 -10.67 -1.98
CA LEU A 46 1.29 -9.24 -2.27
C LEU A 46 1.28 -8.41 -0.97
N LEU A 47 0.33 -8.67 -0.06
CA LEU A 47 0.21 -7.90 1.18
C LEU A 47 1.45 -8.05 2.07
N ASP A 48 2.00 -9.26 2.19
CA ASP A 48 3.25 -9.49 2.93
C ASP A 48 4.43 -8.72 2.31
N PHE A 49 4.49 -8.69 0.98
CA PHE A 49 5.49 -7.91 0.27
C PHE A 49 5.33 -6.42 0.53
N GLU A 50 4.11 -5.89 0.47
CA GLU A 50 3.83 -4.47 0.72
C GLU A 50 4.16 -4.03 2.14
N VAL A 51 3.94 -4.90 3.14
CA VAL A 51 4.39 -4.64 4.52
C VAL A 51 5.91 -4.48 4.56
N SER A 52 6.66 -5.35 3.87
CA SER A 52 8.12 -5.26 3.81
C SER A 52 8.59 -3.99 3.07
N LEU A 53 7.90 -3.61 2.00
CA LEU A 53 8.16 -2.38 1.26
C LEU A 53 7.89 -1.15 2.12
N GLY A 54 6.75 -1.11 2.82
CA GLY A 54 6.38 -0.01 3.71
C GLY A 54 7.44 0.23 4.78
N ALA A 55 7.99 -0.84 5.38
CA ALA A 55 9.09 -0.74 6.32
C ALA A 55 10.34 -0.10 5.69
N LYS A 56 10.75 -0.58 4.51
CA LYS A 56 11.92 -0.07 3.81
C LYS A 56 11.75 1.38 3.34
N PHE A 57 10.57 1.74 2.87
CA PHE A 57 10.26 3.08 2.41
C PHE A 57 10.20 4.07 3.58
N ARG A 58 9.68 3.66 4.75
CA ARG A 58 9.73 4.48 5.97
C ARG A 58 11.16 4.87 6.36
N ASP A 59 12.12 3.95 6.20
CA ASP A 59 13.54 4.25 6.47
C ASP A 59 14.10 5.32 5.52
N TYR A 60 13.75 5.26 4.23
CA TYR A 60 14.16 6.29 3.26
C TYR A 60 13.46 7.63 3.50
N GLN A 61 12.22 7.59 3.96
CA GLN A 61 11.38 8.76 4.15
C GLN A 61 11.69 9.52 5.45
N ALA A 62 12.11 8.83 6.51
CA ALA A 62 12.32 9.44 7.82
C ALA A 62 13.21 10.71 7.80
N PRO A 63 14.31 10.78 7.04
CA PRO A 63 15.11 12.00 6.91
C PRO A 63 14.37 13.17 6.24
N PHE A 64 13.50 12.90 5.26
CA PHE A 64 12.65 13.93 4.65
C PHE A 64 11.62 14.47 5.64
N ASN A 65 11.00 13.58 6.44
CA ASN A 65 10.04 13.97 7.46
C ASN A 65 10.72 14.81 8.54
N ALA A 66 11.93 14.43 8.97
CA ALA A 66 12.72 15.20 9.92
C ALA A 66 13.08 16.60 9.39
N TYR A 67 13.51 16.71 8.12
CA TYR A 67 13.78 18.00 7.49
C TYR A 67 12.52 18.86 7.41
N THR A 68 11.40 18.30 6.95
CA THR A 68 10.12 19.02 6.81
C THR A 68 9.60 19.48 8.17
N ALA A 69 9.65 18.62 9.19
CA ALA A 69 9.25 18.96 10.55
C ALA A 69 10.09 20.10 11.13
N ALA A 70 11.39 20.16 10.82
CA ALA A 70 12.29 21.22 11.28
C ALA A 70 12.00 22.59 10.65
N LEU A 71 11.37 22.62 9.46
CA LEU A 71 10.93 23.84 8.78
C LEU A 71 9.60 24.40 9.29
N GLY A 72 8.90 23.68 10.18
CA GLY A 72 7.62 24.12 10.71
C GLY A 72 7.70 25.51 11.34
N PRO A 73 6.72 26.41 11.10
CA PRO A 73 6.80 27.83 11.49
C PRO A 73 6.91 28.05 13.01
N GLU A 74 6.43 27.10 13.82
CA GLU A 74 6.54 27.13 15.28
C GLU A 74 7.90 26.63 15.80
N LYS A 75 8.70 25.98 14.96
CA LYS A 75 10.00 25.42 15.35
C LYS A 75 11.08 26.49 15.27
N LYS A 76 11.78 26.71 16.37
CA LYS A 76 12.99 27.56 16.43
C LYS A 76 14.25 26.75 16.11
N THR A 77 14.18 25.88 15.10
CA THR A 77 15.30 25.01 14.74
C THR A 77 16.48 25.85 14.24
N PRO A 78 17.70 25.68 14.78
CA PRO A 78 18.87 26.42 14.33
C PRO A 78 19.14 26.21 12.83
N LYS A 79 19.57 27.25 12.11
CA LYS A 79 19.89 27.16 10.67
C LYS A 79 20.95 26.10 10.36
N SER A 80 21.92 25.91 11.26
CA SER A 80 22.95 24.86 11.14
C SER A 80 22.34 23.46 11.19
N GLU A 81 21.31 23.25 12.01
CA GLU A 81 20.61 21.98 12.14
C GLU A 81 19.71 21.72 10.93
N ILE A 82 18.99 22.74 10.44
CA ILE A 82 18.21 22.64 9.19
C ILE A 82 19.10 22.22 8.02
N ARG A 83 20.32 22.75 7.92
CA ARG A 83 21.28 22.36 6.87
C ARG A 83 21.68 20.88 6.99
N LYS A 84 21.97 20.38 8.20
CA LYS A 84 22.30 18.96 8.41
C LYS A 84 21.14 18.05 8.01
N LEU A 85 19.92 18.39 8.42
CA LEU A 85 18.72 17.64 8.07
C LEU A 85 18.46 17.64 6.57
N LYS A 86 18.71 18.77 5.89
CA LYS A 86 18.64 18.87 4.43
C LYS A 86 19.60 17.90 3.74
N GLU A 87 20.86 17.87 4.17
CA GLU A 87 21.86 16.95 3.60
C GLU A 87 21.54 15.47 3.90
N ALA A 88 21.00 15.18 5.09
CA ALA A 88 20.52 13.84 5.43
C ALA A 88 19.36 13.40 4.53
N ALA A 89 18.36 14.27 4.32
CA ALA A 89 17.25 14.02 3.39
C ALA A 89 17.74 13.80 1.96
N LYS A 90 18.68 14.63 1.49
CA LYS A 90 19.28 14.49 0.17
C LYS A 90 19.98 13.14 0.00
N THR A 91 20.80 12.77 0.97
CA THR A 91 21.53 11.49 0.97
C THR A 91 20.56 10.31 0.97
N ALA A 92 19.50 10.38 1.78
CA ALA A 92 18.47 9.33 1.84
C ALA A 92 17.72 9.18 0.52
N GLY A 93 17.32 10.29 -0.12
CA GLY A 93 16.66 10.25 -1.42
C GLY A 93 17.56 9.72 -2.54
N GLN A 94 18.84 10.10 -2.56
CA GLN A 94 19.81 9.54 -3.52
C GLN A 94 20.03 8.04 -3.30
N LYS A 95 20.07 7.60 -2.04
CA LYS A 95 20.14 6.17 -1.69
C LYS A 95 18.89 5.44 -2.16
N ALA A 96 17.70 5.97 -1.88
CA ALA A 96 16.42 5.40 -2.30
C ALA A 96 16.32 5.32 -3.83
N ALA A 97 16.67 6.38 -4.55
CA ALA A 97 16.70 6.42 -6.01
C ALA A 97 17.59 5.34 -6.63
N LYS A 98 18.68 4.97 -5.94
CA LYS A 98 19.58 3.90 -6.36
C LYS A 98 19.06 2.51 -6.00
N GLU A 99 18.54 2.33 -4.79
CA GLU A 99 18.21 1.00 -4.25
C GLU A 99 16.81 0.51 -4.59
N ILE A 100 15.82 1.41 -4.71
CA ILE A 100 14.42 1.03 -4.96
C ILE A 100 14.23 0.32 -6.31
N PRO A 101 14.83 0.77 -7.44
CA PRO A 101 14.69 0.09 -8.73
C PRO A 101 15.16 -1.36 -8.74
N ASP A 102 16.05 -1.73 -7.80
CA ASP A 102 16.68 -3.05 -7.71
C ASP A 102 16.05 -3.93 -6.61
N LEU A 103 14.92 -3.52 -6.02
CA LEU A 103 14.23 -4.33 -5.02
C LEU A 103 13.70 -5.65 -5.62
N ASP A 104 13.95 -6.73 -4.90
CA ASP A 104 13.45 -8.05 -5.26
C ASP A 104 11.93 -8.10 -5.13
N VAL A 105 11.27 -8.46 -6.23
CA VAL A 105 9.83 -8.75 -6.25
C VAL A 105 9.64 -10.25 -6.05
N PRO A 106 8.75 -10.68 -5.12
CA PRO A 106 8.56 -12.09 -4.83
C PRO A 106 8.25 -12.91 -6.07
N SER A 107 8.95 -14.05 -6.21
CA SER A 107 8.75 -14.96 -7.33
C SER A 107 7.38 -15.66 -7.30
N SER A 108 6.70 -15.63 -6.16
CA SER A 108 5.33 -16.13 -5.95
C SER A 108 4.27 -15.28 -6.63
N LEU A 109 4.57 -14.01 -6.98
CA LEU A 109 3.66 -13.19 -7.77
C LEU A 109 3.71 -13.58 -9.24
N PRO A 110 2.63 -13.40 -10.01
CA PRO A 110 2.65 -13.58 -11.46
C PRO A 110 3.75 -12.75 -12.14
N LYS A 111 4.30 -13.26 -13.24
CA LYS A 111 5.39 -12.58 -13.97
C LYS A 111 5.02 -11.18 -14.45
N GLU A 112 3.77 -10.98 -14.87
CA GLU A 112 3.21 -9.68 -15.23
C GLU A 112 3.27 -8.68 -14.07
N ASP A 113 2.86 -9.12 -12.87
CA ASP A 113 2.82 -8.27 -11.68
C ASP A 113 4.25 -7.97 -11.19
N GLN A 114 5.18 -8.92 -11.32
CA GLN A 114 6.61 -8.69 -11.09
C GLN A 114 7.16 -7.57 -12.00
N GLN A 115 6.80 -7.55 -13.28
CA GLN A 115 7.25 -6.50 -14.20
C GLN A 115 6.60 -5.16 -13.87
N THR A 116 5.33 -5.17 -13.49
CA THR A 116 4.61 -3.96 -13.06
C THR A 116 5.28 -3.34 -11.82
N PHE A 117 5.66 -4.14 -10.82
CA PHE A 117 6.44 -3.65 -9.69
C PHE A 117 7.79 -3.08 -10.09
N LYS A 118 8.53 -3.74 -11.01
CA LYS A 118 9.82 -3.22 -11.50
C LYS A 118 9.69 -1.87 -12.21
N MET A 119 8.59 -1.66 -12.94
CA MET A 119 8.30 -0.35 -13.54
C MET A 119 7.93 0.67 -12.45
N ALA A 120 7.06 0.29 -11.52
CA ALA A 120 6.62 1.15 -10.43
C ALA A 120 7.81 1.60 -9.56
N PHE A 121 8.77 0.72 -9.30
CA PHE A 121 9.99 1.03 -8.56
C PHE A 121 10.90 2.01 -9.29
N LYS A 122 10.90 2.04 -10.62
CA LYS A 122 11.61 3.10 -11.37
C LYS A 122 10.94 4.46 -11.17
N ASP A 123 9.61 4.50 -11.21
CA ASP A 123 8.85 5.73 -10.96
C ASP A 123 9.07 6.23 -9.52
N LEU A 124 9.06 5.32 -8.53
CA LEU A 124 9.34 5.66 -7.14
C LEU A 124 10.78 6.12 -6.94
N GLY A 125 11.76 5.44 -7.56
CA GLY A 125 13.16 5.87 -7.52
C GLY A 125 13.35 7.26 -8.12
N ALA A 126 12.67 7.56 -9.25
CA ALA A 126 12.66 8.89 -9.85
C ALA A 126 12.05 9.93 -8.90
N SER A 127 10.92 9.61 -8.27
CA SER A 127 10.27 10.47 -7.27
C SER A 127 11.23 10.87 -6.16
N TYR A 128 11.95 9.91 -5.55
CA TYR A 128 12.93 10.20 -4.50
C TYR A 128 14.11 11.03 -5.01
N GLN A 129 14.59 10.79 -6.23
CA GLN A 129 15.66 11.58 -6.84
C GLN A 129 15.22 13.03 -7.05
N THR A 130 14.04 13.23 -7.66
CA THR A 130 13.44 14.55 -7.89
C THR A 130 13.25 15.30 -6.58
N ARG A 131 12.78 14.62 -5.53
CA ARG A 131 12.63 15.19 -4.19
C ARG A 131 13.97 15.65 -3.61
N ALA A 132 15.00 14.81 -3.71
CA ALA A 132 16.33 15.08 -3.17
C ALA A 132 17.00 16.27 -3.87
N ASP A 133 16.89 16.34 -5.20
CA ASP A 133 17.44 17.44 -6.00
C ASP A 133 16.69 18.76 -5.77
N GLY A 134 15.43 18.68 -5.39
CA GLY A 134 14.52 19.80 -5.18
C GLY A 134 14.17 20.12 -3.73
N LEU A 135 15.03 19.81 -2.75
CA LEU A 135 14.72 20.09 -1.34
C LEU A 135 14.53 21.59 -1.07
N GLY A 136 13.28 21.97 -0.76
CA GLY A 136 12.85 23.36 -0.58
C GLY A 136 12.36 24.05 -1.87
N ASP A 137 12.21 23.31 -2.97
CA ASP A 137 11.60 23.77 -4.22
C ASP A 137 10.20 23.14 -4.36
N GLU A 138 9.17 23.98 -4.36
CA GLU A 138 7.77 23.55 -4.46
C GLU A 138 7.43 22.90 -5.80
N LYS A 139 8.04 23.35 -6.91
CA LYS A 139 7.79 22.76 -8.23
C LYS A 139 8.37 21.36 -8.31
N LYS A 140 9.57 21.17 -7.77
CA LYS A 140 10.19 19.84 -7.67
C LYS A 140 9.47 18.94 -6.68
N THR A 141 8.90 19.50 -5.62
CA THR A 141 8.00 18.79 -4.71
C THR A 141 6.81 18.21 -5.49
N ALA A 142 6.07 19.07 -6.19
CA ALA A 142 4.91 18.63 -6.97
C ALA A 142 5.27 17.60 -8.05
N GLN A 143 6.40 17.78 -8.74
CA GLN A 143 6.89 16.80 -9.72
C GLN A 143 7.18 15.43 -9.07
N SER A 144 7.83 15.43 -7.91
CA SER A 144 8.11 14.21 -7.15
C SER A 144 6.83 13.52 -6.68
N ASP A 145 5.82 14.28 -6.25
CA ASP A 145 4.51 13.76 -5.84
C ASP A 145 3.77 13.10 -7.02
N GLU A 146 3.84 13.68 -8.23
CA GLU A 146 3.30 13.06 -9.45
C GLU A 146 4.00 11.75 -9.81
N GLU A 147 5.33 11.68 -9.65
CA GLU A 147 6.12 10.46 -9.88
C GLU A 147 5.77 9.38 -8.85
N PHE A 148 5.56 9.77 -7.59
CA PHE A 148 5.08 8.87 -6.54
C PHE A 148 3.67 8.34 -6.85
N GLN A 149 2.77 9.20 -7.34
CA GLN A 149 1.42 8.79 -7.74
C GLN A 149 1.46 7.76 -8.87
N LYS A 150 2.37 7.88 -9.83
CA LYS A 150 2.54 6.87 -10.91
C LYS A 150 2.94 5.51 -10.35
N PHE A 151 3.85 5.48 -9.37
CA PHE A 151 4.18 4.25 -8.64
C PHE A 151 2.92 3.64 -8.00
N GLN A 152 2.17 4.44 -7.26
CA GLN A 152 0.97 3.98 -6.57
C GLN A 152 -0.11 3.48 -7.54
N ASP A 153 -0.33 4.18 -8.65
CA ASP A 153 -1.30 3.80 -9.68
C ASP A 153 -0.95 2.45 -10.32
N GLN A 154 0.34 2.16 -10.49
CA GLN A 154 0.79 0.86 -11.00
C GLN A 154 0.53 -0.27 -10.00
N VAL A 155 0.85 -0.06 -8.73
CA VAL A 155 0.55 -1.07 -7.68
C VAL A 155 -0.95 -1.28 -7.54
N ASN A 156 -1.76 -0.22 -7.61
CA ASN A 156 -3.21 -0.31 -7.51
C ASN A 156 -3.87 -1.05 -8.68
N LYS A 157 -3.22 -1.16 -9.84
CA LYS A 157 -3.69 -2.06 -10.91
C LYS A 157 -3.64 -3.53 -10.48
N ILE A 158 -2.61 -3.92 -9.73
CA ILE A 158 -2.47 -5.28 -9.17
C ILE A 158 -3.54 -5.50 -8.10
N HIS A 159 -3.78 -4.52 -7.24
CA HIS A 159 -4.85 -4.59 -6.22
C HIS A 159 -6.21 -4.83 -6.86
N LYS A 160 -6.56 -4.04 -7.88
CA LYS A 160 -7.82 -4.17 -8.63
C LYS A 160 -7.95 -5.55 -9.29
N LYS A 161 -6.87 -6.05 -9.91
CA LYS A 161 -6.83 -7.40 -10.50
C LYS A 161 -7.11 -8.50 -9.48
N LEU A 162 -6.62 -8.34 -8.25
CA LEU A 162 -6.84 -9.28 -7.16
C LEU A 162 -8.14 -9.03 -6.40
N GLY A 163 -8.81 -7.89 -6.59
CA GLY A 163 -9.99 -7.51 -5.80
C GLY A 163 -9.64 -7.12 -4.37
N LEU A 164 -8.49 -6.46 -4.20
CA LEU A 164 -8.10 -5.75 -2.98
C LEU A 164 -8.53 -4.28 -3.07
N ILE A 165 -8.62 -3.61 -1.92
CA ILE A 165 -8.73 -2.15 -1.87
C ILE A 165 -7.42 -1.52 -2.33
N ASP A 166 -7.46 -0.30 -2.86
CA ASP A 166 -6.27 0.42 -3.30
C ASP A 166 -5.29 0.62 -2.12
N ALA A 167 -4.01 0.36 -2.36
CA ALA A 167 -2.92 0.62 -1.43
C ALA A 167 -2.71 2.13 -1.26
N ASN A 168 -2.38 2.54 -0.03
CA ASN A 168 -2.02 3.92 0.28
C ASN A 168 -0.63 4.06 0.92
N PHE A 169 0.41 4.01 0.08
CA PHE A 169 1.79 4.19 0.55
C PHE A 169 2.07 5.59 1.09
N ALA A 170 1.37 6.63 0.63
CA ALA A 170 1.57 7.97 1.17
C ALA A 170 1.22 8.02 2.68
N ASN A 171 0.15 7.34 3.09
CA ASN A 171 -0.24 7.27 4.50
C ASN A 171 0.76 6.49 5.36
N GLU A 172 1.42 5.47 4.80
CA GLU A 172 2.43 4.66 5.50
C GLU A 172 3.75 5.41 5.72
N LEU A 173 3.94 6.54 5.04
CA LEU A 173 5.20 7.28 4.96
C LEU A 173 5.18 8.62 5.71
N GLN A 174 4.06 9.00 6.30
CA GLN A 174 3.90 10.24 7.07
C GLN A 174 4.60 10.17 8.44
#